data_AF-A0A326GSK1-F1
#
_entry.id   AF-A0A326GSK1-F1
#
_cell.length_a   1.000
_cell.length_b   1.000
_cell.length_c   1.000
_cell.angle_alpha   90.00
_cell.angle_beta   90.00
_cell.angle_gamma   90.00
#
_symmetry.space_group_name_H-M   'P 1'
#
loop_
_entity.id
_entity.type
_entity.pdbx_description
1 polymer ?
#
loop_
_entity_poly.entity_id
_entity_poly.type
_entity_poly.pdbx_seq_one_letter_code
_entity_poly.pdbx_strand_id
1 'polypeptide(L)' 'MRVLRWILAALMVAGAVWISADMLNEAYGAGPPYYGRTVNMDKWTSPWLALVAIDSLVLLIALTLLRGRTDKRR' A
#
# COMPACT_ATOMS: atom_id res chain seq x y z
N MET A 1 -6.08 -13.01 20.92
CA MET A 1 -5.55 -11.80 20.23
C MET A 1 -4.58 -12.06 19.07
N ARG A 2 -3.83 -13.19 19.02
CA ARG A 2 -2.92 -13.47 17.87
C ARG A 2 -3.63 -13.50 16.52
N VAL A 3 -4.72 -14.27 16.40
CA VAL A 3 -5.51 -14.36 15.16
C VAL A 3 -6.04 -12.99 14.72
N LEU A 4 -6.51 -12.17 15.65
CA LEU A 4 -6.94 -10.80 15.35
C LEU A 4 -5.82 -9.93 14.76
N ARG A 5 -4.59 -10.02 15.30
CA ARG A 5 -3.42 -9.30 14.75
C ARG A 5 -3.09 -9.74 13.32
N TRP A 6 -3.20 -11.04 13.04
CA TRP A 6 -3.03 -11.57 11.69
C TRP A 6 -4.11 -11.08 10.73
N ILE A 7 -5.37 -11.09 11.14
CA ILE A 7 -6.49 -10.56 10.35
C ILE A 7 -6.27 -9.07 10.05
N LEU A 8 -5.92 -8.27 11.06
CA LEU A 8 -5.65 -6.84 10.87
C LEU A 8 -4.47 -6.59 9.92
N ALA A 9 -3.35 -7.31 10.09
CA ALA A 9 -2.21 -7.20 9.20
C ALA A 9 -2.57 -7.57 7.76
N ALA A 10 -3.34 -8.65 7.56
CA ALA A 10 -3.79 -9.09 6.24
C ALA A 10 -4.71 -8.06 5.58
N LEU A 11 -5.66 -7.47 6.34
CA LEU A 11 -6.55 -6.43 5.83
C LEU A 11 -5.78 -5.17 5.42
N MET A 12 -4.79 -4.75 6.21
CA MET A 12 -3.95 -3.60 5.88
C MET A 12 -3.16 -3.83 4.59
N VAL A 13 -2.54 -4.99 4.44
CA VAL A 13 -1.78 -5.34 3.24
C VAL A 13 -2.69 -5.44 2.02
N ALA A 14 -3.87 -6.07 2.15
CA ALA A 14 -4.83 -6.15 1.05
C ALA A 14 -5.33 -4.77 0.62
N GLY A 15 -5.60 -3.87 1.58
CA GLY A 15 -5.98 -2.48 1.29
C GLY A 15 -4.87 -1.70 0.57
N ALA A 16 -3.62 -1.86 1.00
CA ALA A 16 -2.48 -1.23 0.33
C ALA A 16 -2.31 -1.73 -1.11
N VAL A 17 -2.40 -3.04 -1.34
CA VAL A 17 -2.35 -3.63 -2.68
C VAL A 17 -3.46 -3.08 -3.58
N TRP A 18 -4.67 -2.92 -3.05
CA TRP A 18 -5.79 -2.36 -3.80
C TRP A 18 -5.55 -0.89 -4.18
N ILE A 19 -5.11 -0.05 -3.24
CA ILE A 19 -4.75 1.36 -3.50
C ILE A 19 -3.62 1.44 -4.53
N SER A 20 -2.58 0.61 -4.40
CA SER A 20 -1.46 0.58 -5.33
C SER A 20 -1.89 0.19 -6.74
N ALA A 21 -2.81 -0.78 -6.87
CA ALA A 21 -3.38 -1.16 -8.16
C ALA A 21 -4.20 -0.03 -8.78
N ASP A 22 -5.01 0.65 -7.98
CA ASP A 22 -5.85 1.78 -8.41
C ASP A 22 -5.00 2.96 -8.89
N MET A 23 -4.03 3.41 -8.09
CA MET A 23 -3.10 4.49 -8.46
C MET A 23 -2.27 4.17 -9.71
N LEU A 24 -1.86 2.93 -9.89
CA LEU A 24 -1.17 2.50 -11.12
C LEU A 24 -2.11 2.51 -12.33
N ASN A 25 -3.37 2.11 -12.15
CA ASN A 25 -4.38 2.17 -13.20
C ASN A 25 -4.68 3.63 -13.58
N GLU A 26 -4.83 4.53 -12.61
CA GLU A 26 -5.01 5.96 -12.89
C GLU A 26 -3.79 6.57 -13.59
N ALA A 27 -2.57 6.19 -13.19
CA ALA A 27 -1.36 6.76 -13.77
C ALA A 27 -0.98 6.20 -15.15
N TYR A 28 -1.30 4.93 -15.43
CA TYR A 28 -0.83 4.18 -16.60
C TYR A 28 -1.92 3.48 -17.42
N GLY A 29 -3.17 3.48 -16.96
CA GLY A 29 -4.29 2.81 -17.60
C GLY A 29 -4.83 3.53 -18.84
N ALA A 30 -5.70 2.83 -19.58
CA ALA A 30 -6.28 3.31 -20.83
C ALA A 30 -7.67 3.97 -20.65
N GLY A 31 -8.17 4.10 -19.41
CA GLY A 31 -9.52 4.58 -19.12
C GLY A 31 -9.59 6.06 -18.70
N PRO A 32 -10.71 6.77 -18.96
CA PRO A 32 -11.04 8.03 -18.29
C PRO A 32 -11.46 7.79 -16.82
N PRO A 33 -11.31 8.76 -15.88
CA PRO A 33 -10.67 10.06 -15.98
C PRO A 33 -9.21 10.02 -15.50
N TYR A 34 -8.51 11.13 -15.74
CA TYR A 34 -7.20 11.48 -15.22
C TYR A 34 -5.98 11.17 -16.09
N TYR A 35 -4.99 12.01 -15.80
CA TYR A 35 -3.76 12.33 -16.49
C TYR A 35 -2.98 11.07 -16.89
N GLY A 36 -3.37 10.40 -17.97
CA GLY A 36 -2.53 9.36 -18.55
C GLY A 36 -1.19 9.99 -18.95
N ARG A 37 -0.09 9.26 -18.74
CA ARG A 37 1.29 9.70 -19.10
C ARG A 37 1.39 10.25 -20.52
N THR A 38 0.50 9.87 -21.44
CA THR A 38 0.52 10.29 -22.84
C THR A 38 -0.41 11.46 -23.17
N VAL A 39 -1.40 11.78 -22.33
CA VAL A 39 -2.47 12.75 -22.64
C VAL A 39 -2.22 14.11 -21.97
N ASN A 40 -1.54 14.14 -20.82
CA ASN A 40 -1.40 15.36 -20.01
C ASN A 40 -0.04 15.39 -19.28
N MET A 41 1.03 15.28 -20.07
CA MET A 41 2.42 15.10 -19.60
C MET A 41 2.95 16.23 -18.70
N ASP A 42 2.46 17.45 -18.91
CA ASP A 42 2.81 18.65 -18.14
C ASP A 42 2.29 18.59 -16.69
N LYS A 43 1.22 17.81 -16.46
CA LYS A 43 0.61 17.61 -15.13
C LYS A 43 0.90 16.24 -14.55
N TRP A 44 1.39 15.33 -15.38
CA TRP A 44 1.66 13.96 -14.97
C TRP A 44 2.78 13.91 -13.94
N THR A 45 2.52 13.23 -12.82
CA THR A 45 3.51 12.97 -11.78
C THR A 45 3.59 11.47 -11.55
N SER A 46 4.81 10.95 -11.40
CA SER A 46 5.06 9.55 -11.12
C SER A 46 4.43 9.12 -9.78
N PRO A 47 3.59 8.07 -9.74
CA PRO A 47 2.99 7.61 -8.48
C PRO A 47 4.00 6.85 -7.60
N TRP A 48 5.14 6.42 -8.15
CA TRP A 48 6.08 5.51 -7.47
C TRP A 48 6.59 6.03 -6.14
N LEU A 49 6.86 7.34 -6.03
CA LEU A 49 7.34 7.91 -4.78
C LEU A 49 6.28 7.79 -3.66
N ALA A 50 5.02 8.08 -3.99
CA ALA A 50 3.91 7.95 -3.06
C ALA A 50 3.64 6.47 -2.70
N LEU A 51 3.65 5.59 -3.71
CA LEU A 51 3.44 4.15 -3.52
C LEU A 51 4.50 3.54 -2.59
N VAL A 52 5.79 3.82 -2.84
CA VAL A 52 6.88 3.32 -1.99
C VAL A 52 6.72 3.81 -0.55
N ALA A 53 6.35 5.07 -0.34
CA ALA A 53 6.15 5.61 1.00
C ALA A 53 4.98 4.92 1.73
N ILE A 54 3.84 4.76 1.07
CA ILE A 54 2.62 4.14 1.64
C ILE A 54 2.87 2.66 1.91
N ASP A 55 3.37 1.91 0.93
CA ASP A 55 3.60 0.46 1.05
C ASP A 55 4.64 0.15 2.12
N SER A 56 5.72 0.94 2.22
CA SER A 56 6.73 0.77 3.27
C SER A 56 6.15 0.98 4.66
N LEU A 57 5.28 1.99 4.83
CA LEU A 57 4.62 2.27 6.09
C LEU A 57 3.65 1.14 6.48
N VAL A 58 2.86 0.65 5.53
CA VAL A 58 1.93 -0.47 5.76
C VAL A 58 2.69 -1.73 6.15
N LEU A 59 3.78 -2.05 5.44
CA LEU A 59 4.63 -3.19 5.78
C LEU A 59 5.26 -3.04 7.16
N LEU A 60 5.75 -1.85 7.53
CA LEU A 60 6.28 -1.60 8.86
C LEU A 60 5.23 -1.87 9.94
N ILE A 61 4.02 -1.33 9.78
CA ILE A 61 2.94 -1.54 10.75
C ILE A 61 2.55 -3.02 10.81
N ALA A 62 2.34 -3.69 9.68
CA ALA A 62 2.02 -5.11 9.63
C ALA A 62 3.08 -5.94 10.34
N LEU A 63 4.37 -5.71 10.07
CA LEU A 63 5.46 -6.41 10.73
C LEU A 63 5.46 -6.17 12.25
N THR A 64 5.22 -4.95 12.71
CA THR A 64 5.14 -4.67 14.16
C THR A 64 3.94 -5.35 14.83
N LEU A 65 2.78 -5.41 14.16
CA LEU A 65 1.60 -6.14 14.66
C LEU A 65 1.85 -7.65 14.75
N LEU A 66 2.60 -8.19 13.79
CA LEU A 66 2.94 -9.62 13.71
C LEU A 66 4.10 -10.00 14.63
N ARG A 67 4.96 -9.05 14.99
CA ARG A 67 6.03 -9.19 16.00
C ARG A 67 5.41 -9.27 17.40
N GLY A 68 4.68 -10.34 17.67
CA GLY A 68 4.19 -10.63 19.01
C GLY A 68 5.35 -10.65 19.98
N ARG A 69 5.22 -9.93 21.11
CA ARG A 69 6.13 -9.98 22.26
C ARG A 69 6.45 -11.45 22.55
N THR A 70 7.64 -11.89 22.16
CA THR A 70 8.30 -13.03 22.79
C THR A 70 8.78 -12.53 24.14
N ASP A 71 7.84 -12.20 25.02
CA ASP A 71 8.19 -11.87 26.39
C ASP A 71 8.61 -13.20 27.01
N LYS A 72 9.93 -13.37 27.11
CA LYS A 72 10.56 -14.51 27.77
C LYS A 72 10.06 -14.47 29.22
N ARG A 73 9.12 -15.36 29.57
CA ARG A 73 8.99 -15.80 30.95
C ARG A 73 10.31 -16.46 31.35
N ARG A 74 11.15 -15.73 32.06
CA ARG A 74 12.11 -16.26 33.03
C ARG A 74 12.15 -15.33 34.22
#